data_AF-A0A382RMU8-F1
#
_entry.id   AF-A0A382RMU8-F1
#
_cell.length_a   1.000
_cell.length_b   1.000
_cell.length_c   1.000
_cell.angle_alpha   90.00
_cell.angle_beta   90.00
_cell.angle_gamma   90.00
#
_symmetry.space_group_name_H-M   'P 1'
#
loop_
_entity.id
_entity.type
_entity.pdbx_description
1 polymer ?
#
loop_
_entity_poly.entity_id
_entity_poly.type
_entity_poly.pdbx_seq_one_letter_code
_entity_poly.pdbx_strand_id
1 'polypeptide(L)'
;MSIDLNTRLAKFEDLVPSKVPFVEGKLEGHRDRLNYSVIGPGVSEDAKQNVKIAEAHGFNIGGVNAAPMNGSGLHSHTTAEVFLVYQGR
;
A
#
# COMPACT_ATOMS: atom_id res chain seq x y z
N MET A 1 -3.51 12.13 28.75
CA MET A 1 -4.24 12.25 27.47
C MET A 1 -4.84 10.89 27.15
N SER A 2 -6.14 10.82 26.88
CA SER A 2 -6.76 9.59 26.35
C SER A 2 -6.50 9.50 24.85
N ILE A 3 -6.15 8.32 24.36
CA ILE A 3 -6.03 8.05 22.92
C ILE A 3 -7.46 7.96 22.34
N ASP A 4 -7.77 8.76 21.32
CA ASP A 4 -8.99 8.57 20.54
C ASP A 4 -8.80 7.38 19.58
N LEU A 5 -9.43 6.25 19.89
CA LEU A 5 -9.33 5.03 19.12
C LEU A 5 -9.85 5.18 17.67
N ASN A 6 -10.75 6.12 17.41
CA ASN A 6 -11.26 6.32 16.04
C ASN A 6 -10.17 6.80 15.09
N THR A 7 -9.20 7.57 15.60
CA THR A 7 -8.03 8.01 14.81
C THR A 7 -7.08 6.87 14.46
N ARG A 8 -7.19 5.74 15.16
CA ARG A 8 -6.35 4.53 14.99
C ARG A 8 -7.08 3.41 14.23
N LEU A 9 -8.35 3.61 13.89
CA LEU A 9 -9.14 2.63 13.16
C LEU A 9 -8.95 2.79 11.65
N ALA A 10 -8.47 1.73 11.00
CA ALA A 10 -8.36 1.64 9.55
C ALA A 10 -9.45 0.69 9.00
N LYS A 11 -10.56 1.26 8.53
CA LYS A 11 -11.58 0.50 7.80
C LYS A 11 -11.27 0.51 6.31
N PHE A 12 -11.47 -0.62 5.64
CA PHE A 12 -11.19 -0.74 4.21
C PHE A 12 -11.95 0.27 3.36
N GLU A 13 -13.22 0.56 3.70
CA GLU A 13 -14.07 1.55 3.02
C GLU A 13 -13.54 2.99 3.08
N ASP A 14 -12.70 3.31 4.08
CA ASP A 14 -12.12 4.63 4.27
C ASP A 14 -10.75 4.78 3.60
N LEU A 15 -10.17 3.69 3.08
CA LEU A 15 -8.83 3.72 2.50
C LEU A 15 -8.86 4.25 1.07
N VAL A 16 -7.98 5.21 0.79
CA VAL A 16 -7.81 5.78 -0.55
C VAL A 16 -6.55 5.18 -1.18
N PRO A 17 -6.67 4.37 -2.24
CA PRO A 17 -5.51 3.79 -2.90
C PRO A 17 -4.84 4.79 -3.83
N SER A 18 -3.52 4.67 -3.98
CA SER A 18 -2.84 5.15 -5.18
C SER A 18 -3.04 4.15 -6.33
N LYS A 19 -3.25 4.68 -7.54
CA LYS A 19 -3.34 3.90 -8.78
C LYS A 19 -2.01 3.81 -9.54
N VAL A 20 -1.07 4.70 -9.21
CA VAL A 20 0.25 4.78 -9.85
C VAL A 20 1.29 5.02 -8.75
N PRO A 21 1.43 4.07 -7.79
CA PRO A 21 2.38 4.22 -6.68
C PRO A 21 3.84 4.18 -7.16
N PHE A 22 4.09 3.64 -8.37
CA PHE A 22 5.42 3.53 -8.94
C PHE A 22 5.40 3.92 -10.42
N VAL A 23 6.53 4.34 -10.98
CA VAL A 23 6.69 4.65 -12.42
C VAL A 23 6.28 3.47 -13.30
N GLU A 24 6.56 2.24 -12.86
CA GLU A 24 6.14 1.02 -13.57
C GLU A 24 4.62 0.88 -13.70
N GLY A 25 3.82 1.57 -12.88
CA GLY A 25 2.36 1.62 -12.99
C GLY A 25 1.85 2.20 -14.31
N LYS A 26 2.75 2.69 -15.18
CA LYS A 26 2.46 3.12 -16.54
C LYS A 26 2.69 2.03 -17.60
N LEU A 27 3.27 0.89 -17.23
CA LEU A 27 3.61 -0.20 -18.14
C LEU A 27 2.48 -1.26 -18.16
N GLU A 28 2.31 -1.92 -19.31
CA GLU A 28 1.42 -3.08 -19.40
C GLU A 28 1.90 -4.20 -18.45
N GLY A 29 0.96 -4.88 -17.80
CA GLY A 29 1.28 -5.89 -16.77
C GLY A 29 1.63 -5.32 -15.40
N HIS A 30 1.63 -3.99 -15.22
CA HIS A 30 1.89 -3.34 -13.93
C HIS A 30 0.92 -2.17 -13.61
N ARG A 31 0.00 -1.86 -14.52
CA ARG A 31 -0.92 -0.71 -14.48
C ARG A 31 -2.22 -1.00 -13.75
N ASP A 32 -2.98 0.02 -13.38
CA ASP A 32 -4.32 -0.15 -12.78
C ASP A 32 -4.35 -0.96 -11.46
N ARG A 33 -3.20 -1.09 -10.78
CA ARG A 33 -3.11 -1.67 -9.43
C ARG A 33 -3.57 -0.66 -8.40
N LEU A 34 -4.19 -1.13 -7.33
CA LEU A 34 -4.55 -0.30 -6.18
C LEU A 34 -3.57 -0.57 -5.04
N ASN A 35 -2.86 0.46 -4.59
CA ASN A 35 -1.94 0.39 -3.46
C ASN A 35 -2.45 1.23 -2.31
N TYR A 36 -2.67 0.59 -1.17
CA TYR A 36 -3.23 1.20 0.04
C TYR A 36 -2.13 1.29 1.11
N SER A 37 -1.89 2.48 1.66
CA SER A 37 -0.99 2.68 2.81
C SER A 37 -1.79 2.82 4.10
N VAL A 38 -1.70 1.81 4.98
CA VAL A 38 -2.48 1.75 6.22
C VAL A 38 -1.67 2.30 7.40
N ILE A 39 -0.49 1.74 7.65
CA ILE A 39 0.45 2.22 8.68
C ILE A 39 1.74 2.61 7.96
N GLY A 40 2.17 3.86 8.16
CA GLY A 40 3.35 4.41 7.52
C GLY A 40 3.17 4.61 6.00
N PRO A 41 4.06 5.39 5.37
CA PRO A 41 3.93 5.74 3.96
C PRO A 41 4.14 4.56 3.01
N GLY A 42 4.81 3.49 3.47
CA GLY A 42 5.28 2.43 2.60
C GLY A 42 6.33 2.94 1.63
N VAL A 43 6.36 2.34 0.43
CA VAL A 43 7.17 2.83 -0.69
C VAL A 43 6.18 3.26 -1.78
N SER A 44 6.15 4.56 -2.07
CA SER A 44 5.31 5.15 -3.13
C SER A 44 5.98 6.40 -3.66
N GLU A 45 6.02 6.52 -4.99
CA GLU A 45 6.46 7.69 -5.75
C GLU A 45 5.28 8.64 -6.03
N ASP A 46 4.06 8.26 -5.66
CA ASP A 46 2.87 9.10 -5.82
C ASP A 46 2.83 10.19 -4.75
N ALA A 47 3.03 11.44 -5.16
CA ALA A 47 2.92 12.61 -4.30
C ALA A 47 1.52 12.79 -3.66
N LYS A 48 0.51 12.10 -4.18
CA LYS A 48 -0.88 12.11 -3.67
C LYS A 48 -1.19 10.88 -2.80
N GLN A 49 -0.20 10.06 -2.46
CA GLN A 49 -0.40 8.89 -1.61
C GLN A 49 -1.12 9.27 -0.32
N ASN A 50 -2.22 8.57 -0.03
CA ASN A 50 -2.92 8.71 1.22
C ASN A 50 -2.41 7.66 2.21
N VAL A 51 -2.08 8.08 3.43
CA VAL A 51 -1.59 7.21 4.51
C VAL A 51 -2.57 7.31 5.67
N LYS A 52 -3.25 6.21 6.00
CA LYS A 52 -4.29 6.23 7.04
C LYS A 52 -3.73 6.58 8.43
N ILE A 53 -2.59 5.98 8.80
CA ILE A 53 -1.89 6.21 10.07
C ILE A 53 -0.43 6.57 9.75
N ALA A 54 -0.13 7.87 9.70
CA ALA A 54 1.15 8.39 9.20
C ALA A 54 2.29 8.47 10.25
N GLU A 55 1.98 8.29 11.53
CA GLU A 55 2.98 8.26 12.60
C GLU A 55 4.06 7.19 12.31
N ALA A 56 5.31 7.46 12.69
CA ALA A 56 6.41 6.52 12.46
C ALA A 56 6.36 5.37 13.47
N HIS A 57 6.13 4.15 12.98
CA HIS A 57 6.04 2.94 13.81
C HIS A 57 7.26 2.00 13.67
N GLY A 58 8.21 2.33 12.79
CA GLY A 58 9.36 1.45 12.47
C GLY A 58 9.03 0.31 11.50
N PHE A 59 7.78 0.21 11.03
CA PHE A 59 7.34 -0.71 10.00
C PHE A 59 6.21 -0.07 9.17
N ASN A 60 5.90 -0.67 8.02
CA ASN A 60 4.76 -0.28 7.21
C ASN A 60 3.76 -1.44 7.09
N ILE A 61 2.48 -1.11 7.01
CA ILE A 61 1.43 -2.06 6.63
C ILE A 61 0.63 -1.43 5.52
N GLY A 62 0.42 -2.19 4.45
CA GLY A 62 -0.38 -1.77 3.32
C GLY A 62 -1.12 -2.95 2.69
N GLY A 63 -1.86 -2.65 1.64
CA GLY A 63 -2.56 -3.64 0.83
C GLY A 63 -2.33 -3.37 -0.64
N VAL A 64 -2.30 -4.42 -1.45
CA VAL A 64 -2.23 -4.31 -2.90
C VAL A 64 -3.38 -5.12 -3.51
N ASN A 65 -4.09 -4.52 -4.46
CA ASN A 65 -5.02 -5.21 -5.33
C ASN A 65 -4.53 -5.09 -6.78
N ALA A 66 -4.45 -6.23 -7.45
CA ALA A 66 -4.01 -6.35 -8.82
C ALA A 66 -4.89 -7.33 -9.58
N ALA A 67 -5.14 -7.03 -10.86
CA ALA A 67 -5.73 -7.99 -11.79
C ALA A 67 -4.78 -9.20 -12.02
N PRO A 68 -5.29 -10.33 -12.54
CA PRO A 68 -4.43 -11.43 -12.96
C PRO A 68 -3.33 -10.98 -13.93
N MET A 69 -2.14 -11.54 -13.79
CA MET A 69 -0.95 -11.22 -14.60
C MET A 69 -0.46 -9.76 -14.48
N ASN A 70 -0.88 -9.04 -13.43
CA ASN A 70 -0.61 -7.62 -13.27
C ASN A 70 0.19 -7.33 -11.99
N GLY A 71 1.36 -7.96 -11.85
CA GLY A 71 2.16 -7.94 -10.62
C GLY A 71 3.01 -6.69 -10.42
N SER A 72 3.82 -6.67 -9.36
CA SER A 72 4.96 -5.74 -9.26
C SER A 72 6.06 -6.15 -10.21
N GLY A 73 6.77 -5.18 -10.78
CA GLY A 73 7.99 -5.45 -11.53
C GLY A 73 9.05 -6.05 -10.62
N LEU A 74 10.02 -6.71 -11.24
CA LEU A 74 11.10 -7.37 -10.53
C LEU A 74 11.95 -6.35 -9.76
N HIS A 75 12.14 -6.58 -8.46
CA HIS A 75 12.93 -5.73 -7.58
C HIS A 75 13.54 -6.53 -6.43
N SER A 76 14.35 -5.86 -5.61
CA SER A 76 15.01 -6.44 -4.44
C SER A 76 15.00 -5.46 -3.28
N HIS A 77 14.92 -5.98 -2.05
CA HIS A 77 14.99 -5.19 -0.81
C HIS A 77 16.19 -5.63 0.03
N THR A 78 16.75 -4.70 0.80
CA THR A 78 17.73 -5.00 1.86
C THR A 78 17.07 -5.28 3.21
N THR A 79 15.74 -5.15 3.30
CA THR A 79 14.91 -5.37 4.48
C THR A 79 13.91 -6.49 4.23
N ALA A 80 13.38 -7.09 5.30
CA ALA A 80 12.35 -8.12 5.17
C ALA A 80 11.02 -7.53 4.68
N GLU A 81 10.37 -8.25 3.76
CA GLU A 81 9.01 -7.98 3.28
C GLU A 81 8.18 -9.25 3.43
N VAL A 82 6.96 -9.12 3.96
CA VAL A 82 6.08 -10.24 4.27
C VAL A 82 4.75 -10.03 3.56
N PHE A 83 4.33 -11.04 2.79
CA PHE A 83 3.06 -11.03 2.07
C PHE A 83 2.08 -12.02 2.67
N LEU A 84 0.84 -11.58 2.82
CA LEU A 84 -0.30 -12.42 3.22
C LEU A 84 -1.35 -12.34 2.11
N VAL A 85 -1.67 -13.49 1.50
CA VAL A 85 -2.70 -13.55 0.45
C VAL A 85 -4.06 -13.58 1.12
N TYR A 86 -4.81 -12.48 1.01
CA TYR A 86 -6.19 -12.39 1.50
C TYR A 86 -7.18 -13.06 0.53
N GLN A 87 -7.00 -12.84 -0.77
CA GLN A 87 -7.87 -13.36 -1.83
C GLN A 87 -7.11 -13.44 -3.15
N GLY A 88 -7.45 -14.44 -3.98
CA GLY A 88 -6.86 -14.64 -5.31
C GLY A 88 -5.98 -15.87 -5.38
N ARG A 89 -5.22 -16.00 -6.47
CA ARG A 89 -4.24 -17.06 -6.73
C ARG A 89 -3.09 -16.52 -7.55
#